data_AF-A0A7W2YB17-F1
#
_entry.id   AF-A0A7W2YB17-F1
#
_cell.length_a   1.000
_cell.length_b   1.000
_cell.length_c   1.000
_cell.angle_alpha   90.00
_cell.angle_beta   90.00
_cell.angle_gamma   90.00
#
_symmetry.space_group_name_H-M   'P 1'
#
loop_
_entity.id
_entity.type
_entity.pdbx_description
1 polymer ?
#
loop_
_entity_poly.entity_id
_entity_poly.type
_entity_poly.pdbx_seq_one_letter_code
_entity_poly.pdbx_strand_id
1 'polypeptide(L)' 'MPAENKASTSKYMAGDIRHLINQAIQNELTNLPATLSEIKDPIQRLNFLTKLMPFVCAPIKQVGVMTARRESGED' A
#
# COMPACT_ATOMS: atom_id res chain seq x y z
N MET A 1 -8.78 -50.86 -11.03
CA MET A 1 -7.89 -49.96 -10.25
C MET A 1 -8.48 -48.56 -10.33
N PRO A 2 -9.06 -47.98 -9.26
CA PRO A 2 -9.56 -46.62 -9.34
C PRO A 2 -8.40 -45.64 -9.12
N ALA A 3 -8.30 -44.64 -9.99
CA ALA A 3 -7.32 -43.57 -9.87
C ALA A 3 -7.65 -42.71 -8.65
N GLU A 4 -6.71 -42.62 -7.71
CA GLU A 4 -6.77 -41.68 -6.58
C GLU A 4 -6.76 -40.25 -7.12
N ASN A 5 -7.93 -39.60 -7.06
CA ASN A 5 -8.08 -38.19 -7.33
C ASN A 5 -7.47 -37.41 -6.16
N LYS A 6 -6.16 -37.15 -6.21
CA LYS A 6 -5.43 -36.37 -5.19
C LYS A 6 -5.87 -34.90 -5.23
N ALA A 7 -6.96 -34.61 -4.54
CA ALA A 7 -7.26 -33.26 -4.07
C ALA A 7 -6.33 -32.91 -2.90
N SER A 8 -5.17 -32.31 -3.17
CA SER A 8 -4.29 -31.71 -2.14
C SER A 8 -3.19 -30.91 -2.84
N THR A 9 -3.19 -29.58 -2.92
CA THR A 9 -2.85 -28.69 -1.78
C THR A 9 -2.98 -27.22 -2.23
N SER A 10 -4.20 -26.70 -2.41
CA SER A 10 -4.41 -25.27 -2.73
C SER A 10 -4.03 -24.30 -1.58
N LYS A 11 -3.77 -24.81 -0.38
CA LYS A 11 -3.63 -24.02 0.85
C LYS A 11 -2.28 -23.30 1.00
N TYR A 12 -1.24 -23.71 0.27
CA TYR A 12 0.12 -23.13 0.38
C TYR A 12 0.40 -21.96 -0.59
N MET A 13 -0.45 -21.73 -1.60
CA MET A 13 -0.22 -20.68 -2.60
C MET A 13 -0.65 -19.28 -2.12
N ALA A 14 -1.55 -19.18 -1.14
CA ALA A 14 -2.08 -17.90 -0.71
C ALA A 14 -1.05 -17.02 0.02
N GLY A 15 -0.13 -17.63 0.77
CA GLY A 15 0.96 -16.92 1.47
C GLY A 15 2.00 -16.40 0.49
N ASP A 16 2.35 -17.20 -0.51
CA ASP A 16 3.36 -16.87 -1.52
C ASP A 16 2.86 -15.74 -2.45
N ILE A 17 1.61 -15.84 -2.93
CA ILE A 17 1.00 -14.79 -3.75
C ILE A 17 0.90 -13.45 -2.98
N ARG A 18 0.53 -13.49 -1.69
CA ARG A 18 0.51 -12.28 -0.85
C ARG A 18 1.90 -11.66 -0.72
N HIS A 19 2.93 -12.50 -0.55
CA HIS A 19 4.30 -12.02 -0.44
C HIS A 19 4.78 -11.38 -1.74
N LEU A 20 4.52 -12.02 -2.88
CA LEU A 20 4.86 -11.50 -4.21
C LEU A 20 4.14 -10.18 -4.51
N ILE A 21 2.85 -10.07 -4.20
CA ILE A 21 2.08 -8.83 -4.37
C ILE A 21 2.67 -7.72 -3.49
N ASN A 22 2.93 -8.01 -2.22
CA ASN A 22 3.53 -7.04 -1.30
C ASN A 22 4.90 -6.59 -1.80
N GLN A 23 5.73 -7.50 -2.28
CA GLN A 23 7.05 -7.18 -2.81
C GLN A 23 6.97 -6.29 -4.05
N ALA A 24 6.06 -6.60 -4.99
CA ALA A 24 5.84 -5.77 -6.17
C ALA A 24 5.38 -4.36 -5.78
N ILE A 25 4.40 -4.24 -4.88
CA ILE A 25 3.94 -2.94 -4.38
C ILE A 25 5.09 -2.17 -3.70
N GLN A 26 5.89 -2.81 -2.86
CA GLN A 26 7.03 -2.16 -2.19
C GLN A 26 8.07 -1.66 -3.19
N ASN A 27 8.36 -2.43 -4.23
CA ASN A 27 9.28 -2.02 -5.29
C ASN A 27 8.75 -0.79 -6.04
N GLU A 28 7.47 -0.77 -6.41
CA GLU A 28 6.83 0.38 -7.06
C GLU A 28 6.86 1.63 -6.17
N LEU A 29 6.52 1.48 -4.88
CA LEU A 29 6.55 2.60 -3.92
C LEU A 29 7.96 3.13 -3.68
N THR A 30 8.98 2.26 -3.70
CA THR A 30 10.39 2.66 -3.56
C THR A 30 10.84 3.49 -4.76
N ASN A 31 10.37 3.15 -5.96
CA ASN A 31 10.70 3.86 -7.20
C ASN A 31 9.81 5.08 -7.48
N LEU A 32 8.77 5.31 -6.68
CA LEU A 32 7.83 6.42 -6.84
C LEU A 32 8.51 7.79 -7.03
N PRO A 33 9.56 8.19 -6.29
CA PRO A 33 10.23 9.48 -6.51
C PRO A 33 10.83 9.60 -7.92
N ALA A 34 11.39 8.50 -8.44
CA ALA A 34 11.93 8.46 -9.80
C ALA A 34 10.80 8.60 -10.83
N THR A 35 9.70 7.85 -10.67
CA THR A 35 8.51 7.96 -11.55
C THR A 35 7.91 9.37 -11.54
N LEU A 36 7.82 10.01 -10.36
CA LEU A 36 7.33 11.39 -10.26
C LEU A 36 8.27 12.39 -10.94
N SER A 37 9.59 12.13 -10.92
CA SER A 37 10.58 12.99 -11.56
C SER A 37 10.45 13.01 -13.09
N GLU A 38 9.98 11.91 -13.69
CA GLU A 38 9.73 11.80 -15.14
C GLU A 38 8.54 12.65 -15.58
N ILE A 39 7.57 12.88 -14.69
CA ILE A 39 6.42 13.75 -14.95
C ILE A 39 6.89 15.21 -14.91
N LYS A 40 7.08 15.82 -16.07
CA LYS A 40 7.58 17.21 -16.22
C LYS A 40 6.55 18.27 -15.81
N ASP A 41 5.26 17.98 -16.02
CA ASP A 41 4.17 18.90 -15.68
C ASP A 41 3.86 18.83 -14.17
N PRO A 42 4.05 19.94 -13.42
CA PRO A 42 3.79 19.95 -11.99
C PRO A 42 2.32 19.68 -11.63
N ILE A 43 1.36 20.04 -12.48
CA ILE A 43 -0.06 19.78 -12.21
C ILE A 43 -0.36 18.29 -12.30
N GLN A 44 0.21 17.60 -13.29
CA GLN A 44 0.05 16.15 -13.42
C GLN A 44 0.74 15.40 -12.29
N ARG A 45 1.92 15.86 -11.88
CA ARG A 45 2.65 15.30 -10.73
C ARG A 45 1.82 15.44 -9.44
N LEU A 46 1.23 16.61 -9.21
CA LEU A 46 0.34 16.84 -8.08
C LEU A 46 -0.89 15.93 -8.15
N ASN A 47 -1.58 15.88 -9.30
CA ASN A 47 -2.77 15.04 -9.50
C ASN A 47 -2.49 13.55 -9.24
N PHE A 48 -1.31 13.06 -9.63
CA PHE A 48 -0.90 11.69 -9.34
C PHE A 48 -0.79 11.47 -7.83
N LEU A 49 -0.08 12.35 -7.13
CA LEU A 49 0.10 12.27 -5.68
C LEU A 49 -1.24 12.31 -4.93
N THR A 50 -2.16 13.20 -5.33
CA THR A 50 -3.47 13.32 -4.68
C THR A 50 -4.30 12.04 -4.83
N LYS A 51 -4.20 11.35 -5.97
CA LYS A 51 -4.90 10.07 -6.21
C LYS A 51 -4.26 8.90 -5.48
N LEU A 52 -2.94 8.94 -5.27
CA LEU A 52 -2.21 7.89 -4.56
C LEU A 52 -2.36 8.00 -3.04
N MET A 53 -2.45 9.22 -2.51
CA MET A 53 -2.50 9.55 -1.08
C MET A 53 -3.43 8.64 -0.24
N PRO A 54 -4.69 8.34 -0.65
CA PRO A 54 -5.59 7.51 0.14
C PRO A 54 -5.11 6.07 0.37
N PHE A 55 -4.19 5.59 -0.48
CA PHE A 55 -3.71 4.21 -0.46
C PHE A 55 -2.36 4.06 0.23
N VAL A 56 -1.54 5.12 0.24
CA VAL A 56 -0.18 5.10 0.81
C VAL A 56 -0.08 5.80 2.15
N CYS A 57 -0.92 6.82 2.39
CA CYS A 57 -1.02 7.41 3.71
C CYS A 57 -1.84 6.45 4.58
N ALA A 58 -1.36 6.20 5.79
CA ALA A 58 -2.17 5.52 6.80
C ALA A 58 -3.53 6.22 6.88
N PRO A 59 -4.64 5.48 7.10
CA PRO A 59 -5.93 6.10 7.31
C PRO A 59 -5.71 7.20 8.34
N ILE A 60 -6.11 8.43 8.00
CA ILE A 60 -6.05 9.54 8.95
C ILE A 60 -6.90 9.07 10.12
N LYS A 61 -6.25 8.61 11.19
CA LYS A 61 -6.93 8.31 12.44
C LYS A 61 -7.63 9.61 12.77
N GLN A 62 -8.95 9.61 12.88
CA GLN A 62 -9.65 10.76 13.41
C GLN A 62 -9.06 11.02 14.79
N VAL A 63 -8.20 12.03 14.87
CA VAL A 63 -7.65 12.50 16.13
C VAL A 63 -8.81 13.24 16.78
N GLY A 64 -9.41 12.61 17.80
CA GLY A 64 -10.34 13.31 18.66
C GLY A 64 -9.65 14.56 19.23
N VAL A 65 -10.41 15.61 19.50
CA VAL A 65 -9.87 16.91 19.97
C VAL A 65 -8.89 16.77 21.13
N MET A 66 -9.07 15.75 21.98
CA MET A 66 -8.20 15.47 23.11
C MET A 66 -6.84 14.87 22.71
N THR A 67 -6.77 13.99 21.71
CA THR A 67 -5.49 13.47 21.19
C THR A 67 -4.71 14.55 20.45
N ALA A 68 -5.42 15.44 19.72
CA ALA A 68 -4.83 16.60 19.03
C ALA A 68 -4.16 17.62 19.97
N ARG A 69 -4.77 17.90 21.12
CA ARG A 69 -4.18 18.79 22.13
C ARG A 69 -2.93 18.20 22.77
N ARG A 70 -2.97 16.91 23.07
CA ARG A 70 -1.86 16.20 23.72
C ARG A 70 -0.63 16.03 22.82
N GLU A 71 -0.84 15.80 21.52
CA GLU A 71 0.28 15.72 20.56
C GLU A 71 0.88 17.08 20.23
N SER A 72 0.10 18.16 20.34
CA SER A 72 0.56 19.54 20.12
C SER A 72 1.25 20.16 21.34
N GLY A 73 1.30 19.45 22.47
CA GLY A 73 1.95 19.92 23.71
C GLY A 73 1.21 21.05 24.42
N GLU A 74 -0.10 21.22 24.16
CA GLU A 74 -0.98 22.07 24.96
C GLU A 74 -1.52 21.25 26.15
N ASP A 75 -0.69 21.05 27.17
CA ASP A 75 -1.09 20.70 28.54
C ASP A 75 -0.66 21.82 29.49
#